data_AF-A0A091T675-F1
#
_entry.id   AF-A0A091T675-F1
#
_cell.length_a   1.000
_cell.length_b   1.000
_cell.length_c   1.000
_cell.angle_alpha   90.00
_cell.angle_beta   90.00
_cell.angle_gamma   90.00
#
_symmetry.space_group_name_H-M   'P 1'
#
loop_
_entity.id
_entity.type
_entity.pdbx_description
1 polymer ?
#
loop_
_entity_poly.entity_id
_entity_poly.type
_entity_poly.pdbx_seq_one_letter_code
_entity_poly.pdbx_strand_id
1 'polypeptide(L)' 'SPVSQKLEEKLVCSICLEVFRVPVTLPCGHNFCNRCIGDHWRKEE' A
#
# COMPACT_ATOMS: atom_id res chain seq x y z
N SER A 1 9.91 5.61 -20.07
CA SER A 1 11.33 5.26 -19.80
C SER A 1 11.38 4.24 -18.67
N PRO A 2 12.42 3.39 -18.57
CA PRO A 2 12.50 2.35 -17.54
C PRO A 2 12.44 2.88 -16.08
N VAL A 3 12.70 4.18 -15.90
CA VAL A 3 12.55 4.89 -14.61
C VAL A 3 11.08 5.00 -14.17
N SER A 4 10.15 5.20 -15.11
CA SER A 4 8.72 5.38 -14.79
C SER A 4 8.09 4.09 -14.27
N GLN A 5 8.40 2.95 -14.89
CA GLN A 5 7.86 1.63 -14.51
C GLN A 5 8.28 1.22 -13.10
N LYS A 6 9.55 1.43 -12.75
CA LYS A 6 10.08 1.10 -11.41
C LYS A 6 9.52 1.98 -10.30
N LEU A 7 9.06 3.19 -10.62
CA LEU A 7 8.42 4.08 -9.66
C LEU A 7 6.98 3.66 -9.41
N GLU A 8 6.26 3.27 -10.46
CA GLU A 8 4.87 2.78 -10.36
C GLU A 8 4.76 1.56 -9.45
N GLU A 9 5.67 0.58 -9.57
CA GLU A 9 5.71 -0.60 -8.69
C GLU A 9 5.86 -0.24 -7.20
N LYS A 10 6.57 0.86 -6.88
CA LYS A 10 6.77 1.32 -5.51
C LYS A 10 5.58 2.10 -4.95
N LEU A 11 4.61 2.46 -5.79
CA LEU A 11 3.42 3.21 -5.42
C LEU A 11 2.17 2.33 -5.31
N VAL A 12 2.33 1.01 -5.35
CA VAL A 12 1.25 0.02 -5.31
C VAL A 12 1.08 -0.58 -3.92
N CYS A 13 -0.16 -0.70 -3.47
CA CYS A 13 -0.51 -1.41 -2.26
C CYS A 13 -0.51 -2.92 -2.47
N SER A 14 0.25 -3.65 -1.66
CA SER A 14 0.33 -5.12 -1.75
C SER A 14 -0.95 -5.86 -1.35
N ILE A 15 -1.93 -5.18 -0.74
CA ILE A 15 -3.23 -5.79 -0.35
C ILE A 15 -4.22 -5.76 -1.51
N CYS A 16 -4.43 -4.59 -2.12
CA CYS A 16 -5.41 -4.43 -3.21
C CYS A 16 -4.78 -4.42 -4.61
N LEU A 17 -3.45 -4.42 -4.71
CA LEU A 17 -2.68 -4.38 -5.97
C LEU A 17 -2.95 -3.15 -6.84
N GLU A 18 -3.40 -2.06 -6.21
CA GLU A 18 -3.69 -0.77 -6.84
C GLU A 18 -2.73 0.31 -6.31
N VAL A 19 -2.60 1.42 -7.04
CA VAL A 19 -1.89 2.61 -6.55
C VAL A 19 -2.48 3.05 -5.20
N PHE A 20 -1.60 3.43 -4.26
CA PHE A 20 -2.00 3.82 -2.92
C PHE A 20 -3.11 4.89 -2.91
N ARG A 21 -4.19 4.60 -2.18
CA ARG A 21 -5.24 5.58 -1.84
C ARG A 21 -5.13 5.91 -0.36
N VAL A 22 -4.71 7.14 -0.07
CA VAL A 22 -4.46 7.63 1.30
C VAL A 22 -3.50 6.67 2.03
N PRO A 23 -2.21 6.65 1.65
CA PRO A 23 -1.26 5.70 2.21
C PRO A 23 -1.06 5.92 3.71
N VAL A 24 -0.91 4.80 4.43
CA VAL A 24 -0.47 4.75 5.82
C VAL A 24 0.87 4.03 5.85
N THR A 25 1.88 4.67 6.45
CA THR A 25 3.21 4.09 6.65
C THR A 25 3.26 3.41 8.02
N LEU A 26 3.53 2.11 8.04
CA LEU A 26 3.76 1.36 9.27
C LEU A 26 5.15 1.67 9.86
N PRO A 27 5.40 1.40 11.15
CA PRO A 27 6.73 1.57 11.76
C PRO A 27 7.86 0.79 11.05
N CYS A 28 7.53 -0.30 10.35
CA CYS A 28 8.47 -1.07 9.53
C CYS A 28 8.80 -0.41 8.17
N GLY A 29 8.21 0.75 7.86
CA GLY A 29 8.43 1.51 6.63
C GLY A 29 7.55 1.09 5.44
N HIS A 30 6.75 0.03 5.57
CA HIS A 30 5.82 -0.39 4.51
C HIS A 30 4.57 0.50 4.46
N ASN A 31 4.06 0.70 3.24
CA ASN A 31 2.89 1.54 2.98
C ASN A 31 1.72 0.69 2.52
N PHE A 32 0.51 1.06 2.95
CA PHE A 32 -0.75 0.43 2.54
C PHE A 32 -1.84 1.49 2.38
N CYS A 33 -2.89 1.21 1.61
CA CYS A 33 -4.08 2.05 1.63
C CYS A 33 -4.70 2.05 3.04
N ASN A 34 -5.11 3.22 3.55
CA ASN A 34 -5.77 3.33 4.86
C ASN A 34 -6.92 2.33 5.03
N ARG A 35 -7.77 2.20 3.99
CA ARG A 35 -8.86 1.22 3.99
C ARG A 35 -8.35 -0.22 4.10
N CYS A 36 -7.33 -0.59 3.33
CA CYS A 36 -6.83 -1.96 3.28
C CYS A 36 -6.22 -2.40 4.60
N ILE A 37 -5.38 -1.55 5.22
CA ILE A 37 -4.78 -1.88 6.51
C ILE A 37 -5.84 -1.90 7.62
N GLY A 38 -6.81 -0.97 7.59
CA GLY A 38 -7.91 -0.97 8.54
C GLY A 38 -8.84 -2.20 8.40
N ASP A 39 -9.13 -2.64 7.18
CA ASP A 39 -9.90 -3.86 6.92
C ASP A 39 -9.15 -5.12 7.36
N HIS A 40 -7.81 -5.13 7.27
CA HIS A 40 -6.98 -6.26 7.71
C HIS A 40 -7.02 -6.40 9.24
N TRP A 41 -6.79 -5.31 9.99
CA TRP A 41 -6.83 -5.33 11.45
C TRP A 41 -8.20 -5.71 12.00
N ARG A 42 -9.30 -5.23 11.40
CA ARG A 42 -10.67 -5.61 11.79
C ARG A 42 -11.01 -7.09 11.56
N LYS A 43 -10.24 -7.81 10.73
CA LYS A 43 -10.43 -9.24 10.46
C LYS A 43 -9.59 -10.14 11.37
N GLU A 44 -8.68 -9.56 12.15
CA GLU A 44 -7.86 -10.30 13.13
C GLU A 44 -8.53 -10.37 14.52
N GLU A 45 -9.73 -9.77 14.67
CA GLU A 45 -10.66 -9.86 15.81
C GLU A 45 -11.81 -10.84 15.53
#